data_AF-A0A2N2K4V3-F1
#
_entry.id   AF-A0A2N2K4V3-F1
#
_cell.length_a   1.000
_cell.length_b   1.000
_cell.length_c   1.000
_cell.angle_alpha   90.00
_cell.angle_beta   90.00
_cell.angle_gamma   90.00
#
_symmetry.space_group_name_H-M   'P 1'
#
loop_
_entity.id
_entity.type
_entity.pdbx_description
1 polymer ?
#
loop_
_entity_poly.entity_id
_entity_poly.type
_entity_poly.pdbx_seq_one_letter_code
_entity_poly.pdbx_strand_id
1 'polypeptide(L)' 'MSVPGKEASVAEQKKIKKSVYPAPAMPHEGKVKFEVFGEEMIEKKVKLSGNSGRVYLPPDWVNHHVKIIRVD' A
#
# COMPACT_ATOMS: atom_id res chain seq x y z
N MET A 1 4.59 22.70 59.35
CA MET A 1 4.32 23.44 58.09
C MET A 1 4.58 22.50 56.93
N SER A 2 3.64 22.48 55.98
CA SER A 2 3.67 21.87 54.64
C SER A 2 3.85 20.34 54.50
N VAL A 3 2.83 19.77 53.86
CA VAL A 3 2.58 18.36 53.53
C VAL A 3 3.23 17.97 52.16
N PRO A 4 2.93 16.82 51.52
CA PRO A 4 3.85 15.71 51.31
C PRO A 4 4.14 15.46 49.80
N GLY A 5 5.11 14.60 49.49
CA GLY A 5 5.39 14.19 48.10
C GLY A 5 5.38 12.67 47.95
N LYS A 6 4.21 12.12 47.59
CA LYS A 6 4.03 10.75 47.09
C LYS A 6 4.72 10.61 45.72
N GLU A 7 5.32 9.45 45.47
CA GLU A 7 5.29 8.76 44.16
C GLU A 7 5.74 7.31 44.41
N ALA A 8 4.81 6.39 44.67
CA ALA A 8 4.06 5.60 43.67
C ALA A 8 5.01 4.70 42.85
N SER A 9 5.36 3.54 43.40
CA SER A 9 4.79 2.24 43.00
C SER A 9 4.94 1.93 41.51
N VAL A 10 6.06 1.32 41.16
CA VAL A 10 6.25 0.59 39.90
C VAL A 10 5.43 -0.69 39.98
N ALA A 11 4.23 -0.69 39.40
CA ALA A 11 3.48 -1.91 39.13
C ALA A 11 2.49 -1.71 37.99
N GLU A 12 2.32 -2.78 37.21
CA GLU A 12 1.13 -3.09 36.42
C GLU A 12 1.00 -2.54 34.98
N GLN A 13 1.56 -3.32 34.06
CA GLN A 13 0.85 -3.99 32.97
C GLN A 13 -0.20 -3.23 32.12
N LYS A 14 0.04 -3.37 30.80
CA LYS A 14 -0.93 -3.54 29.69
C LYS A 14 -1.67 -2.31 29.19
N LYS A 15 -1.90 -2.35 27.86
CA LYS A 15 -2.68 -1.45 27.00
C LYS A 15 -1.86 -0.22 26.61
N ILE A 16 -1.41 -0.09 25.37
CA ILE A 16 -2.27 0.23 24.23
C ILE A 16 -1.63 -0.29 22.94
N LYS A 17 -2.35 -1.16 22.24
CA LYS A 17 -2.17 -1.43 20.81
C LYS A 17 -2.22 -0.08 20.08
N LYS A 18 -1.08 0.49 19.71
CA LYS A 18 -1.05 1.60 18.78
C LYS A 18 -1.30 0.99 17.40
N SER A 19 -2.56 0.87 17.02
CA SER A 19 -2.95 0.75 15.62
C SER A 19 -2.52 2.05 14.95
N VAL A 20 -1.25 2.12 14.54
CA VAL A 20 -0.74 3.21 13.74
C VAL A 20 -1.21 2.93 12.33
N TYR A 21 -2.49 3.18 12.06
CA TYR A 21 -2.85 3.63 10.73
C TYR A 21 -2.23 5.02 10.63
N PRO A 22 -1.17 5.22 9.81
CA PRO A 22 -0.69 6.57 9.59
C PRO A 22 -1.87 7.37 9.02
N ALA A 23 -2.15 8.52 9.63
CA ALA A 23 -3.06 9.51 9.08
C ALA A 23 -2.73 9.70 7.58
N PRO A 24 -3.73 9.86 6.69
CA PRO A 24 -3.47 9.93 5.26
C PRO A 24 -2.50 11.09 5.02
N ALA A 25 -1.25 10.74 4.72
CA ALA A 25 -0.23 11.67 4.31
C ALA A 25 -0.83 12.45 3.14
N MET A 26 -0.82 13.77 3.23
CA MET A 26 -1.25 14.67 2.16
C MET A 26 -0.74 14.13 0.82
N PRO A 27 -1.61 14.03 -0.21
CA PRO A 27 -1.24 13.42 -1.47
C PRO A 27 0.02 14.14 -1.96
N HIS A 28 1.13 13.41 -2.02
CA HIS A 28 2.32 13.89 -2.70
C HIS A 28 1.87 14.24 -4.11
N GLU A 29 2.08 15.50 -4.54
CA GLU A 29 1.77 15.96 -5.89
C GLU A 29 2.32 14.93 -6.88
N GLY A 30 1.41 14.16 -7.51
CA GLY A 30 1.72 13.15 -8.52
C GLY A 30 1.38 11.70 -8.19
N LYS A 31 1.07 11.32 -6.94
CA LYS A 31 0.66 9.94 -6.63
C LYS A 31 -0.85 9.77 -6.64
N VAL A 32 -1.36 9.01 -7.61
CA VAL A 32 -2.78 8.66 -7.74
C VAL A 32 -3.03 7.26 -7.19
N LYS A 33 -4.07 7.09 -6.36
CA LYS A 33 -4.54 5.77 -5.93
C LYS A 33 -5.49 5.22 -6.98
N PHE A 34 -5.21 4.02 -7.48
CA PHE A 34 -6.14 3.28 -8.34
C PHE A 34 -6.83 2.18 -7.52
N GLU A 35 -8.15 2.12 -7.61
CA GLU A 35 -8.96 1.02 -7.08
C GLU A 35 -9.58 0.30 -8.28
N VAL A 36 -9.27 -0.98 -8.43
CA VAL A 36 -9.71 -1.81 -9.56
C VAL A 36 -10.23 -3.13 -9.02
N PHE A 37 -11.36 -3.57 -9.59
CA PHE A 37 -11.87 -4.92 -9.44
C PHE A 37 -11.39 -5.75 -10.63
N GLY A 38 -10.83 -6.92 -10.36
CA GLY A 38 -10.34 -7.86 -11.37
C GLY A 38 -10.17 -9.25 -10.76
N GLU A 39 -10.07 -10.26 -11.61
CA GLU A 39 -9.89 -11.66 -11.18
C GLU A 39 -8.44 -11.96 -10.81
N GLU A 40 -7.49 -11.43 -11.58
CA GLU A 40 -6.05 -11.67 -11.39
C GLU A 40 -5.21 -10.42 -11.72
N MET A 41 -4.10 -10.22 -11.02
CA MET A 41 -3.13 -9.14 -11.24
C MET A 41 -1.73 -9.72 -11.50
N ILE A 42 -1.12 -9.33 -12.62
CA ILE A 42 0.25 -9.73 -12.98
C ILE A 42 1.09 -8.48 -13.19
N GLU A 43 2.28 -8.45 -12.59
CA GLU A 43 3.30 -7.43 -12.85
C GLU A 43 4.31 -7.96 -13.89
N LYS A 44 4.51 -7.20 -14.96
CA LYS A 44 5.50 -7.51 -16.01
C LYS A 44 6.20 -6.24 -16.45
N LYS A 45 7.50 -6.34 -16.70
CA LYS A 45 8.27 -5.26 -17.34
C LYS A 45 8.00 -5.24 -18.85
N VAL A 46 7.69 -4.07 -19.38
CA VAL A 46 7.55 -3.85 -20.82
C VAL A 46 8.89 -4.10 -21.50
N LYS A 47 8.90 -4.91 -22.56
CA LYS A 47 10.09 -5.15 -23.39
C LYS A 47 9.94 -4.45 -24.73
N LEU A 48 11.04 -3.92 -25.27
CA LEU A 48 11.06 -3.36 -26.62
C LEU A 48 10.85 -4.48 -27.65
N SER A 49 10.00 -4.24 -28.62
CA SER A 49 9.84 -5.11 -29.78
C SER A 49 9.49 -4.27 -31.00
N GLY A 50 10.46 -4.04 -31.87
CA GLY A 50 10.34 -3.10 -32.98
C GLY A 50 10.28 -1.66 -32.47
N ASN A 51 9.26 -0.92 -32.88
CA ASN A 51 8.99 0.47 -32.50
C ASN A 51 8.00 0.61 -31.33
N SER A 52 7.65 -0.48 -30.65
CA SER A 52 6.70 -0.48 -29.54
C SER A 52 7.13 -1.34 -28.37
N GLY A 53 6.56 -1.06 -27.19
CA GLY A 53 6.67 -1.90 -26.02
C GLY A 53 5.64 -3.03 -26.05
N ARG A 54 6.05 -4.26 -25.76
CA ARG A 54 5.17 -5.44 -25.65
C ARG A 54 5.21 -6.03 -24.26
N VAL A 55 4.06 -6.53 -23.82
CA VAL A 55 3.89 -7.35 -22.62
C VAL A 55 3.23 -8.64 -23.06
N TYR A 56 3.86 -9.77 -22.73
CA TYR A 56 3.28 -11.10 -22.98
C TYR A 56 2.52 -11.55 -21.75
N LEU A 57 1.24 -11.82 -21.94
CA LEU A 57 0.31 -12.30 -20.91
C LEU A 57 0.13 -13.83 -21.04
N PRO A 58 -0.39 -14.50 -20.00
CA PRO A 58 -0.72 -15.92 -20.08
C PRO A 58 -1.63 -16.25 -21.28
N PRO A 59 -1.46 -17.42 -21.93
CA PRO A 59 -2.24 -17.78 -23.11
C PRO A 59 -3.74 -17.98 -22.81
N ASP A 60 -4.08 -18.32 -21.58
CA ASP A 60 -5.45 -18.41 -21.07
C ASP A 60 -6.15 -17.04 -21.04
N TRP A 61 -5.44 -15.91 -21.09
CA TRP A 61 -6.03 -14.58 -21.19
C TRP A 61 -6.37 -14.16 -22.63
N VAL A 62 -6.14 -15.03 -23.62
CA VAL A 62 -6.55 -14.75 -25.00
C VAL A 62 -8.07 -14.61 -25.06
N ASN A 63 -8.55 -13.55 -25.72
CA ASN A 63 -9.97 -13.11 -25.76
C ASN A 63 -10.54 -12.55 -24.44
N HIS A 64 -9.71 -12.31 -23.42
CA HIS A 64 -10.14 -11.62 -22.20
C HIS A 64 -9.86 -10.10 -22.29
N HIS A 65 -10.65 -9.31 -21.56
CA HIS A 65 -10.45 -7.87 -21.44
C HIS A 65 -9.43 -7.55 -20.35
N VAL A 66 -8.31 -6.92 -20.73
CA VAL A 66 -7.21 -6.59 -19.81
C VAL A 66 -7.10 -5.08 -19.64
N LYS A 67 -6.91 -4.63 -18.40
CA LYS A 67 -6.55 -3.24 -18.08
C LYS A 67 -5.08 -3.19 -17.65
N ILE A 68 -4.34 -2.22 -18.19
CA ILE A 68 -2.92 -2.01 -17.84
C ILE A 68 -2.81 -0.67 -17.13
N ILE A 69 -2.13 -0.67 -15.98
CA ILE A 69 -1.81 0.54 -15.22
C ILE A 69 -0.28 0.64 -15.20
N ARG A 70 0.26 1.75 -15.73
CA ARG A 70 1.69 2.06 -15.61
C ARG A 70 1.96 2.57 -14.20
N VAL A 71 2.98 2.01 -13.53
CA VAL A 71 3.28 2.26 -12.10
C VAL A 71 4.62 2.96 -11.88
N ASP A 72 5.35 3.22 -12.96
CA ASP A 72 6.72 3.72 -13.04
C ASP A 72 6.81 5.15 -13.59
#